data_AF-A0A819VXN9-F1
#
_entry.id   AF-A0A819VXN9-F1
#
_cell.length_a   1.000
_cell.length_b   1.000
_cell.length_c   1.000
_cell.angle_alpha   90.00
_cell.angle_beta   90.00
_cell.angle_gamma   90.00
#
_symmetry.space_group_name_H-M   'P 1'
#
loop_
_entity.id
_entity.type
_entity.pdbx_description
1 polymer ?
#
loop_
_entity_poly.entity_id
_entity_poly.type
_entity_poly.pdbx_seq_one_letter_code
_entity_poly.pdbx_strand_id
1 'polypeptide(L)' 'RTALKIEARIIYEELASVCGDEAPSLRTIERWAKWFREGREDV' A
#
# COMPACT_ATOMS: atom_id res chain seq x y z
N ARG A 1 -12.37 -12.93 -5.82
CA ARG A 1 -11.70 -11.67 -5.44
C ARG A 1 -10.30 -12.02 -4.99
N THR A 2 -9.27 -11.73 -5.79
CA THR A 2 -7.89 -12.10 -5.46
C THR A 2 -7.41 -11.14 -4.38
N ALA A 3 -7.38 -11.57 -3.12
CA ALA A 3 -6.67 -10.84 -2.10
C ALA A 3 -5.20 -10.87 -2.49
N LEU A 4 -4.70 -9.78 -3.07
CA LEU A 4 -3.28 -9.59 -3.32
C LEU A 4 -2.59 -9.81 -1.97
N LYS A 5 -1.91 -10.95 -1.82
CA LYS A 5 -1.07 -11.26 -0.65
C LYS A 5 0.23 -10.45 -0.69
N ILE A 6 0.20 -9.27 -1.31
CA ILE A 6 1.35 -8.39 -1.39
C ILE A 6 1.46 -7.73 -0.02
N GLU A 7 2.56 -7.97 0.65
CA GLU A 7 2.84 -7.37 1.94
C GLU A 7 3.00 -5.85 1.78
N ALA A 8 2.42 -5.06 2.68
CA ALA A 8 2.49 -3.60 2.65
C ALA A 8 3.94 -3.08 2.60
N ARG A 9 4.87 -3.85 3.18
CA ARG A 9 6.30 -3.57 3.15
C ARG A 9 6.89 -3.61 1.74
N ILE A 10 6.50 -4.59 0.92
CA ILE A 10 6.96 -4.69 -0.47
C ILE A 10 6.46 -3.48 -1.27
N ILE A 11 5.19 -3.10 -1.08
CA ILE A 11 4.61 -1.91 -1.74
C ILE A 11 5.37 -0.64 -1.34
N TYR A 12 5.72 -0.51 -0.06
CA TYR A 12 6.51 0.63 0.43
C TYR A 12 7.91 0.68 -0.17
N GLU A 13 8.63 -0.44 -0.20
CA GLU A 13 9.99 -0.51 -0.76
C GLU A 13 9.98 -0.14 -2.26
N GLU A 14 9.01 -0.64 -3.02
CA GLU A 14 8.83 -0.28 -4.44
C GLU A 14 8.53 1.21 -4.62
N LEU A 15 7.59 1.77 -3.85
CA LEU A 15 7.24 3.19 -3.94
C LEU A 15 8.39 4.11 -3.50
N ALA A 16 9.10 3.75 -2.43
CA ALA A 16 10.29 4.48 -1.99
C ALA A 16 11.41 4.44 -3.03
N SER A 17 11.56 3.33 -3.76
CA SER A 17 12.57 3.20 -4.81
C SER A 17 12.33 4.13 -6.01
N VAL A 18 11.06 4.44 -6.31
CA VAL A 18 10.67 5.28 -7.46
C VAL A 18 10.47 6.74 -7.06
N CYS A 19 9.79 7.00 -5.93
CA CYS A 19 9.38 8.34 -5.52
C CYS A 19 10.31 8.97 -4.46
N GLY A 20 11.25 8.22 -3.89
CA GLY A 20 12.16 8.72 -2.86
C GLY A 20 11.40 9.34 -1.68
N ASP A 21 11.74 10.58 -1.33
CA ASP A 21 11.15 11.30 -0.20
C ASP A 21 9.66 11.67 -0.40
N GLU A 22 9.16 11.65 -1.64
CA GLU A 22 7.73 11.88 -1.93
C GLU A 22 6.88 10.62 -1.71
N ALA A 23 7.51 9.46 -1.44
CA ALA A 23 6.79 8.22 -1.20
C ALA A 23 5.89 8.30 0.05
N PRO A 24 4.67 7.72 0.01
CA PRO A 24 3.83 7.62 1.19
C PRO A 24 4.52 6.82 2.30
N SER A 25 4.28 7.23 3.56
CA SER A 25 4.78 6.47 4.70
C SER A 25 4.27 5.02 4.71
N LEU A 26 5.06 4.10 5.26
CA LEU A 26 4.66 2.69 5.43
C LEU A 26 3.27 2.56 6.11
N ARG A 27 3.01 3.38 7.13
CA ARG A 27 1.72 3.41 7.85
C ARG A 27 0.54 3.82 6.96
N THR A 28 0.78 4.67 5.96
CA THR A 28 -0.24 5.03 4.97
C THR A 28 -0.56 3.83 4.09
N ILE A 29 0.47 3.12 3.62
CA ILE A 29 0.34 1.95 2.75
C ILE A 29 -0.34 0.78 3.46
N GLU A 30 -0.03 0.53 4.74
CA GLU A 30 -0.72 -0.47 5.56
C GLU A 30 -2.23 -0.20 5.66
N ARG A 31 -2.60 1.08 5.75
CA ARG A 31 -4.00 1.51 5.82
C ARG A 31 -4.72 1.29 4.49
N TRP A 32 -4.08 1.62 3.38
CA TRP A 32 -4.59 1.32 2.04
C TRP A 32 -4.76 -0.19 1.84
N ALA A 33 -3.76 -0.99 2.21
CA ALA A 33 -3.83 -2.46 2.14
C ALA A 33 -4.97 -3.04 2.99
N LYS A 34 -5.31 -2.40 4.13
CA LYS A 34 -6.51 -2.75 4.91
C LYS A 34 -7.79 -2.37 4.15
N TRP A 35 -7.90 -1.15 3.62
CA TRP A 35 -9.08 -0.68 2.89
C TRP A 35 -9.36 -1.49 1.61
N PHE A 36 -8.33 -1.84 0.85
CA PHE A 36 -8.46 -2.72 -0.32
C PHE A 36 -8.97 -4.12 0.07
N ARG A 37 -8.49 -4.68 1.20
CA ARG A 37 -9.01 -5.96 1.72
C ARG A 37 -10.46 -5.87 2.15
N GLU A 38 -10.88 -4.73 2.70
CA GLU A 38 -12.27 -4.43 3.06
C GLU A 38 -13.14 -4.14 1.81
N GLY A 39 -12.53 -3.88 0.65
CA GLY A 39 -13.24 -3.55 -0.58
C GLY A 39 -13.77 -2.13 -0.63
N ARG A 40 -13.14 -1.19 0.08
CA ARG A 40 -13.45 0.24 -0.01
C ARG A 40 -12.81 0.80 -1.28
N GLU A 41 -13.65 1.30 -2.18
CA GLU A 41 -13.24 1.88 -3.47
C GLU A 41 -13.25 3.42 -3.46
N ASP A 42 -13.62 4.03 -2.33
CA ASP A 42 -13.79 5.47 -2.11
C ASP A 42 -12.54 6.16 -1.53
N VAL A 43 -11.40 5.48 -1.55
CA VAL A 43 -10.13 5.96 -1.01
C VAL A 43 -9.13 6.30 -2.11
#